data_AF-A0A915AU07-F1
#
_entry.id   AF-A0A915AU07-F1
#
_cell.length_a   1.000
_cell.length_b   1.000
_cell.length_c   1.000
_cell.angle_alpha   90.00
_cell.angle_beta   90.00
_cell.angle_gamma   90.00
#
_symmetry.space_group_name_H-M   'P 1'
#
loop_
_entity.id
_entity.type
_entity.pdbx_description
1 polymer ?
#
loop_
_entity_poly.entity_id
_entity_poly.type
_entity_poly.pdbx_seq_one_letter_code
_entity_poly.pdbx_strand_id
1 'polypeptide(L)'
;MYTPVLNAKEKARELIDIMRQQTDTPIDVCIETVSFMLGALLADLPAEEALRSVRNALFEDDLIDINNCYDAKIMQKLITELTDNIEDKEQQSWTLKDDEEALIESLHQLASILGNADRRVCLEQLRRNDFSFVQRLVALYQIDQRSSVSLAVLKALRHCCELHTAIVSLLLCSNLPVVLLINNSFKAPLNELEIASL
;
A
#
# COMPACT_ATOMS: atom_id res chain seq x y z
N MET A 1 43.32 6.23 -2.93
CA MET A 1 42.37 5.73 -1.91
C MET A 1 41.06 6.46 -2.19
N TYR A 2 40.05 5.79 -2.72
CA TYR A 2 38.77 6.43 -3.03
C TYR A 2 37.99 6.50 -1.71
N THR A 3 37.86 7.68 -1.12
CA THR A 3 36.98 7.88 0.03
C THR A 3 35.55 7.97 -0.51
N PRO A 4 34.66 7.02 -0.19
CA PRO A 4 33.28 7.12 -0.61
C PRO A 4 32.67 8.39 0.00
N VAL A 5 32.15 9.26 -0.86
CA VAL A 5 31.41 10.46 -0.44
C VAL A 5 30.00 9.99 -0.05
N LEU A 6 29.62 10.23 1.21
CA LEU A 6 28.29 9.92 1.69
C LEU A 6 27.26 10.78 0.94
N ASN A 7 26.39 10.15 0.17
CA ASN A 7 25.19 10.79 -0.34
C ASN A 7 24.13 10.82 0.77
N ALA A 8 24.01 11.95 1.45
CA ALA A 8 23.16 12.09 2.63
C ALA A 8 21.69 11.74 2.35
N LYS A 9 21.18 12.15 1.19
CA LYS A 9 19.80 11.92 0.78
C LYS A 9 19.53 10.46 0.45
N GLU A 10 20.43 9.84 -0.30
CA GLU A 10 20.33 8.41 -0.61
C GLU A 10 20.40 7.57 0.66
N LYS A 11 21.27 7.93 1.60
CA LYS A 11 21.32 7.24 2.89
C LYS A 11 20.06 7.47 3.74
N ALA A 12 19.52 8.68 3.73
CA ALA A 12 18.25 8.97 4.40
C ALA A 12 17.11 8.09 3.84
N ARG A 13 16.99 8.01 2.50
CA ARG A 13 16.05 7.10 1.82
C ARG A 13 16.22 5.65 2.25
N GLU A 14 17.45 5.16 2.24
CA GLU A 14 17.78 3.78 2.62
C GLU A 14 17.33 3.48 4.06
N LEU A 15 17.60 4.39 5.01
CA LEU A 15 17.18 4.21 6.41
C LEU A 15 15.65 4.16 6.56
N ILE A 16 14.93 4.98 5.79
CA ILE A 16 13.47 4.96 5.79
C ILE A 16 12.93 3.67 5.18
N ASP A 17 13.47 3.23 4.05
CA ASP A 17 13.09 1.96 3.41
C ASP A 17 13.35 0.77 4.34
N ILE A 18 14.48 0.76 5.07
CA ILE A 18 14.77 -0.26 6.08
C ILE A 18 13.71 -0.23 7.19
N MET A 19 13.39 0.95 7.74
CA MET A 19 12.38 1.06 8.80
C MET A 19 10.99 0.63 8.33
N ARG A 20 10.58 1.03 7.12
CA ARG A 20 9.33 0.58 6.49
C ARG A 20 9.31 -0.93 6.35
N GLN A 21 10.37 -1.53 5.80
CA GLN A 21 10.47 -2.97 5.59
C GLN A 21 10.40 -3.77 6.90
N GLN A 22 11.01 -3.28 7.99
CA GLN A 22 11.09 -4.03 9.24
C GLN A 22 9.88 -3.87 10.16
N THR A 23 9.15 -2.75 10.05
CA THR A 23 8.11 -2.40 11.03
C THR A 23 6.71 -2.30 10.44
N ASP A 24 6.61 -2.14 9.13
CA ASP A 24 5.38 -1.80 8.41
C ASP A 24 4.61 -0.60 9.01
N THR A 25 5.30 0.30 9.72
CA THR A 25 4.67 1.50 10.31
C THR A 25 4.46 2.59 9.26
N PRO A 26 3.51 3.51 9.46
CA PRO A 26 3.29 4.64 8.55
C PRO A 26 4.58 5.41 8.21
N ILE A 27 4.67 5.92 6.98
CA ILE A 27 5.88 6.55 6.44
C ILE A 27 6.34 7.78 7.24
N ASP A 28 5.41 8.56 7.76
CA ASP A 28 5.66 9.71 8.63
C ASP A 28 6.29 9.27 9.96
N VAL A 29 5.76 8.20 10.56
CA VAL A 29 6.32 7.60 11.78
C VAL A 29 7.72 7.05 11.52
N CYS A 30 7.99 6.46 10.36
CA CYS A 30 9.33 6.03 9.97
C CYS A 30 10.30 7.23 9.90
N ILE A 31 9.90 8.33 9.27
CA ILE A 31 10.71 9.56 9.16
C ILE A 31 11.03 10.14 10.53
N GLU A 32 10.02 10.28 11.39
CA GLU A 32 10.19 10.76 12.75
C GLU A 32 11.10 9.85 13.57
N THR A 33 10.93 8.53 13.45
CA THR A 33 11.72 7.55 14.19
C THR A 33 13.20 7.61 13.79
N VAL A 34 13.51 7.63 12.49
CA VAL A 34 14.89 7.76 12.02
C VAL A 34 15.48 9.11 12.43
N SER A 35 14.71 10.19 12.31
CA SER A 35 15.15 11.52 12.75
C SER A 35 15.47 11.56 14.25
N PHE A 36 14.63 10.94 15.08
CA PHE A 36 14.84 10.83 16.52
C PHE A 36 16.11 10.03 16.85
N MET A 37 16.31 8.87 16.21
CA MET A 37 17.50 8.05 16.40
C MET A 37 18.78 8.80 16.01
N LEU A 38 18.78 9.48 14.85
CA LEU A 38 19.91 10.31 14.43
C LEU A 38 20.11 11.52 15.36
N GLY A 39 19.03 12.09 15.89
CA GLY A 39 19.06 13.16 16.88
C GLY A 39 19.73 12.74 18.19
N ALA A 40 19.39 11.55 18.70
CA ALA A 40 20.03 10.99 19.88
C ALA A 40 21.54 10.77 19.66
N LEU A 41 21.93 10.17 18.53
CA LEU A 41 23.34 9.96 18.19
C LEU A 41 24.11 11.29 18.05
N LEU A 42 23.50 12.31 17.45
CA LEU A 42 24.12 13.63 17.31
C LEU A 42 24.26 14.40 18.63
N ALA A 43 23.52 14.03 19.67
CA ALA A 43 23.71 14.59 21.01
C ALA A 43 25.04 14.12 21.61
N ASP A 44 25.40 12.85 21.39
CA ASP A 44 26.66 12.26 21.84
C ASP A 44 27.83 12.56 20.88
N LEU A 45 27.53 12.77 19.59
CA LEU A 45 28.50 12.99 18.50
C LEU A 45 28.24 14.31 17.74
N PRO A 46 28.34 15.48 18.39
CA PRO A 46 27.93 16.75 17.78
C PRO A 46 28.81 17.21 16.60
N ALA A 47 30.05 16.73 16.52
CA ALA A 47 30.99 17.09 15.45
C ALA A 47 30.78 16.28 14.14
N GLU A 48 29.92 15.25 14.15
CA GLU A 48 29.68 14.41 12.97
C GLU A 48 28.76 15.10 11.95
N GLU A 49 29.36 15.91 11.08
CA GLU A 49 28.63 16.62 10.01
C GLU A 49 27.90 15.65 9.06
N ALA A 50 28.47 14.49 8.78
CA ALA A 50 27.87 13.48 7.92
C ALA A 50 26.49 13.00 8.43
N LEU A 51 26.39 12.70 9.74
CA LEU A 51 25.12 12.32 10.37
C LEU A 51 24.12 13.48 10.35
N ARG A 52 24.59 14.71 10.56
CA ARG A 52 23.77 15.91 10.52
C ARG A 52 23.18 16.13 9.13
N SER A 53 23.98 15.94 8.08
CA SER A 53 23.52 16.03 6.70
C SER A 53 22.44 14.99 6.39
N VAL A 54 22.61 13.73 6.83
CA VAL A 54 21.57 12.68 6.66
C VAL A 54 20.27 13.07 7.37
N ARG A 55 20.37 13.52 8.63
CA ARG A 55 19.18 13.93 9.39
C ARG A 55 18.45 15.12 8.73
N ASN A 56 19.19 16.08 8.20
CA ASN A 56 18.59 17.23 7.50
C ASN A 56 17.89 16.80 6.20
N ALA A 57 18.47 15.84 5.47
CA ALA A 57 17.89 15.33 4.23
C ALA A 57 16.52 14.63 4.44
N LEU A 58 16.21 14.15 5.65
CA LEU A 58 14.90 13.57 6.00
C LEU A 58 13.73 14.56 5.86
N PHE A 59 14.00 15.86 5.79
CA PHE A 59 12.98 16.90 5.69
C PHE A 59 12.93 17.55 4.31
N GLU A 60 13.61 16.98 3.32
CA GLU A 60 13.51 17.42 1.92
C GLU A 60 12.21 16.90 1.28
N ASP A 61 11.51 17.75 0.51
CA ASP A 61 10.20 17.44 -0.09
C ASP A 61 10.23 16.23 -1.05
N ASP A 62 11.38 16.00 -1.69
CA ASP A 62 11.68 14.90 -2.60
C ASP A 62 12.52 13.79 -1.92
N LEU A 63 12.43 13.66 -0.59
CA LEU A 63 13.03 12.54 0.14
C LEU A 63 12.54 11.21 -0.43
N ILE A 64 11.25 10.99 -0.60
CA ILE A 64 10.73 9.71 -1.08
C ILE A 64 10.91 9.59 -2.59
N ASP A 65 11.65 8.58 -3.04
CA ASP A 65 11.70 8.21 -4.45
C ASP A 65 10.42 7.45 -4.82
N ILE A 66 9.44 8.21 -5.35
CA ILE A 66 8.09 7.73 -5.69
C ILE A 66 8.12 6.48 -6.59
N ASN A 67 9.17 6.31 -7.39
CA ASN A 67 9.24 5.23 -8.38
C ASN A 67 10.01 4.00 -7.91
N ASN A 68 10.90 4.14 -6.92
CA ASN A 68 11.89 3.10 -6.60
C ASN A 68 12.11 2.87 -5.09
N CYS A 69 11.32 3.48 -4.22
CA CYS A 69 11.32 3.16 -2.80
C CYS A 69 10.81 1.73 -2.53
N TYR A 70 10.95 1.28 -1.28
CA TYR A 70 10.47 -0.02 -0.84
C TYR A 70 8.98 -0.24 -1.18
N ASP A 71 8.13 0.71 -0.80
CA ASP A 71 6.67 0.60 -1.01
C ASP A 71 6.30 0.51 -2.49
N ALA A 72 6.99 1.24 -3.37
CA ALA A 72 6.77 1.19 -4.82
C ALA A 72 7.02 -0.23 -5.37
N LYS A 73 8.11 -0.87 -4.91
CA LYS A 73 8.50 -2.23 -5.35
C LYS A 73 7.51 -3.29 -4.87
N ILE A 74 7.11 -3.23 -3.60
CA ILE A 74 6.14 -4.19 -3.06
C ILE A 74 4.78 -4.00 -3.71
N MET A 75 4.34 -2.76 -3.89
CA MET A 75 3.07 -2.48 -4.55
C MET A 75 3.05 -2.96 -6.00
N GLN A 76 4.14 -2.79 -6.75
CA GLN A 76 4.25 -3.34 -8.10
C GLN A 76 4.15 -4.87 -8.09
N LYS A 77 4.85 -5.54 -7.16
CA LYS A 77 4.78 -7.00 -7.01
C LYS A 77 3.34 -7.45 -6.72
N LEU A 78 2.67 -6.82 -5.75
CA LEU A 78 1.31 -7.16 -5.35
C LEU A 78 0.29 -6.91 -6.46
N ILE A 79 0.43 -5.80 -7.20
CA ILE A 79 -0.44 -5.50 -8.34
C ILE A 79 -0.33 -6.60 -9.40
N THR A 80 0.90 -7.03 -9.73
CA THR A 80 1.11 -8.12 -10.67
C THR A 80 0.52 -9.42 -10.14
N GLU A 81 0.89 -9.83 -8.94
CA GLU A 81 0.43 -11.08 -8.33
C GLU A 81 -1.09 -11.17 -8.21
N LEU A 82 -1.75 -10.10 -7.76
CA LEU A 82 -3.21 -10.06 -7.65
C LEU A 82 -3.88 -10.00 -9.02
N THR A 83 -3.28 -9.32 -10.01
CA THR A 83 -3.81 -9.31 -11.37
C THR A 83 -3.79 -10.71 -11.97
N ASP A 84 -2.68 -11.43 -11.83
CA ASP A 84 -2.53 -12.80 -12.33
C ASP A 84 -3.55 -13.73 -11.66
N ASN A 85 -3.71 -13.64 -10.32
CA ASN A 85 -4.73 -14.38 -9.58
C ASN A 85 -6.16 -14.12 -10.06
N ILE A 86 -6.47 -12.87 -10.42
CA ILE A 86 -7.80 -12.50 -10.93
C ILE A 86 -8.02 -13.10 -12.33
N GLU A 87 -7.02 -13.02 -13.21
CA GLU A 87 -7.08 -13.59 -14.55
C GLU A 87 -7.24 -15.12 -14.50
N ASP A 88 -6.51 -15.79 -13.61
CA ASP A 88 -6.63 -17.24 -13.40
C ASP A 88 -8.05 -17.62 -12.95
N LYS A 89 -8.65 -16.85 -12.03
CA LYS A 89 -10.03 -17.05 -11.56
C LYS A 89 -11.08 -16.79 -12.63
N GLU A 90 -10.84 -15.84 -13.53
CA GLU A 90 -11.70 -15.58 -14.69
C GLU A 90 -11.66 -16.74 -15.69
N GLN A 91 -10.51 -17.41 -15.82
CA GLN A 91 -10.31 -18.50 -16.78
C GLN A 91 -10.64 -19.90 -16.21
N GLN A 92 -10.55 -20.11 -14.89
CA GLN A 92 -10.72 -21.41 -14.24
C GLN A 92 -11.46 -21.30 -12.89
N SER A 93 -12.53 -22.08 -12.69
CA SER A 93 -13.37 -22.00 -11.46
C SER A 93 -12.86 -22.76 -10.23
N TRP A 94 -11.72 -23.44 -10.28
CA TRP A 94 -11.26 -24.27 -9.15
C TRP A 94 -10.12 -23.58 -8.40
N THR A 95 -10.45 -22.86 -7.32
CA THR A 95 -9.43 -22.43 -6.34
C THR A 95 -9.29 -23.44 -5.21
N LEU A 96 -8.04 -23.83 -4.91
CA LEU A 96 -7.72 -24.61 -3.73
C LEU A 96 -7.81 -23.72 -2.49
N LYS A 97 -7.86 -24.34 -1.31
CA LYS A 97 -7.86 -23.62 -0.03
C LYS A 97 -6.55 -22.84 0.18
N ASP A 98 -5.43 -23.43 -0.21
CA ASP A 98 -4.10 -22.79 -0.08
C ASP A 98 -4.01 -21.52 -0.95
N ASP A 99 -4.66 -21.51 -2.12
CA ASP A 99 -4.76 -20.34 -3.00
C ASP A 99 -5.60 -19.22 -2.35
N GLU A 100 -6.57 -19.56 -1.49
CA GLU A 100 -7.37 -18.58 -0.75
C GLU A 100 -6.54 -17.84 0.30
N GLU A 101 -5.77 -18.57 1.09
CA GLU A 101 -4.97 -17.98 2.17
C GLU A 101 -3.90 -17.04 1.59
N ALA A 102 -3.23 -17.46 0.51
CA ALA A 102 -2.26 -16.62 -0.19
C ALA A 102 -2.91 -15.35 -0.79
N LEU A 103 -4.08 -15.48 -1.43
CA LEU A 103 -4.81 -14.33 -1.97
C LEU A 103 -5.20 -13.33 -0.87
N ILE A 104 -5.71 -13.82 0.26
CA ILE A 104 -6.09 -12.98 1.40
C ILE A 104 -4.86 -12.28 1.99
N GLU A 105 -3.73 -12.97 2.12
CA GLU A 105 -2.48 -12.38 2.59
C GLU A 105 -2.02 -11.25 1.66
N SER A 106 -2.05 -11.47 0.34
CA SER A 106 -1.67 -10.45 -0.64
C SER A 106 -2.64 -9.25 -0.63
N LEU A 107 -3.95 -9.46 -0.42
CA LEU A 107 -4.92 -8.38 -0.24
C LEU A 107 -4.72 -7.60 1.07
N HIS A 108 -4.38 -8.27 2.17
CA HIS A 108 -4.04 -7.61 3.42
C HIS A 108 -2.76 -6.80 3.31
N GLN A 109 -1.73 -7.34 2.66
CA GLN A 109 -0.48 -6.63 2.43
C GLN A 109 -0.70 -5.40 1.53
N LEU A 110 -1.55 -5.52 0.51
CA LEU A 110 -1.97 -4.38 -0.32
C LEU A 110 -2.68 -3.32 0.52
N ALA A 111 -3.65 -3.70 1.34
CA ALA A 111 -4.37 -2.78 2.22
C ALA A 111 -3.41 -2.06 3.19
N SER A 112 -2.46 -2.79 3.77
CA SER A 112 -1.44 -2.20 4.66
C SER A 112 -0.61 -1.13 3.96
N ILE A 113 -0.10 -1.43 2.76
CA ILE A 113 0.70 -0.47 1.98
C ILE A 113 -0.13 0.75 1.59
N LEU A 114 -1.36 0.56 1.13
CA LEU A 114 -2.26 1.66 0.76
C LEU A 114 -2.56 2.59 1.96
N GLY A 115 -2.59 2.06 3.18
CA GLY A 115 -2.83 2.82 4.40
C GLY A 115 -1.58 3.47 5.01
N ASN A 116 -0.41 2.86 4.85
CA ASN A 116 0.82 3.24 5.57
C ASN A 116 1.87 3.95 4.70
N ALA A 117 1.88 3.73 3.39
CA ALA A 117 2.90 4.31 2.51
C ALA A 117 2.62 5.78 2.17
N ASP A 118 3.60 6.46 1.56
CA ASP A 118 3.39 7.80 1.00
C ASP A 118 2.31 7.75 -0.09
N ARG A 119 1.25 8.54 0.08
CA ARG A 119 0.11 8.63 -0.85
C ARG A 119 0.55 8.83 -2.31
N ARG A 120 1.63 9.57 -2.56
CA ARG A 120 2.16 9.83 -3.91
C ARG A 120 2.68 8.55 -4.54
N VAL A 121 3.34 7.68 -3.78
CA VAL A 121 3.80 6.35 -4.22
C VAL A 121 2.59 5.52 -4.63
N CYS A 122 1.59 5.40 -3.76
CA CYS A 122 0.41 4.59 -4.05
C CYS A 122 -0.35 5.08 -5.29
N LEU A 123 -0.54 6.39 -5.40
CA LEU A 123 -1.23 6.97 -6.55
C LEU A 123 -0.45 6.80 -7.85
N GLU A 124 0.88 6.93 -7.82
CA GLU A 124 1.71 6.68 -9.00
C GLU A 124 1.53 5.25 -9.48
N GLN A 125 1.64 4.26 -8.59
CA GLN A 125 1.49 2.84 -8.96
C GLN A 125 0.10 2.52 -9.51
N LEU A 126 -0.97 3.02 -8.88
CA LEU A 126 -2.34 2.78 -9.33
C LEU A 126 -2.66 3.47 -10.67
N ARG A 127 -2.05 4.62 -10.96
CA ARG A 127 -2.28 5.39 -12.19
C ARG A 127 -1.55 4.85 -13.41
N ARG A 128 -0.49 4.04 -13.25
CA ARG A 128 0.34 3.54 -14.36
C ARG A 128 -0.48 2.92 -15.52
N ASN A 129 -1.62 2.30 -15.19
CA ASN A 129 -2.53 1.70 -16.16
C ASN A 129 -3.97 2.25 -16.00
N ASP A 130 -4.12 3.57 -15.87
CA ASP A 130 -5.43 4.26 -15.78
C ASP A 130 -6.37 3.68 -14.70
N PHE A 131 -5.83 3.30 -13.54
CA PHE A 131 -6.57 2.66 -12.44
C PHE A 131 -7.24 1.32 -12.80
N SER A 132 -6.84 0.66 -13.90
CA SER A 132 -7.33 -0.67 -14.28
C SER A 132 -7.21 -1.70 -13.15
N PHE A 133 -6.15 -1.64 -12.34
CA PHE A 133 -6.01 -2.52 -11.19
C PHE A 133 -7.15 -2.36 -10.17
N VAL A 134 -7.61 -1.13 -9.93
CA VAL A 134 -8.76 -0.88 -9.05
C VAL A 134 -10.03 -1.52 -9.63
N GLN A 135 -10.21 -1.47 -10.94
CA GLN A 135 -11.34 -2.13 -11.61
C GLN A 135 -11.24 -3.66 -11.49
N ARG A 136 -10.02 -4.23 -11.57
CA ARG A 136 -9.79 -5.66 -11.35
C ARG A 136 -10.14 -6.10 -9.94
N LEU A 137 -9.86 -5.29 -8.91
CA LEU A 137 -10.32 -5.57 -7.55
C LEU A 137 -11.86 -5.64 -7.46
N VAL A 138 -12.57 -4.78 -8.20
CA VAL A 138 -14.04 -4.85 -8.29
C VAL A 138 -14.49 -6.15 -8.99
N ALA A 139 -13.79 -6.59 -10.03
CA ALA A 139 -14.06 -7.87 -10.68
C ALA A 139 -13.82 -9.05 -9.72
N LEU A 140 -12.74 -9.01 -8.93
CA LEU A 140 -12.47 -10.03 -7.91
C LEU A 140 -13.61 -10.15 -6.89
N TYR A 141 -14.13 -9.02 -6.43
CA TYR A 141 -15.28 -8.98 -5.52
C TYR A 141 -16.55 -9.61 -6.13
N GLN A 142 -16.72 -9.53 -7.46
CA GLN A 142 -17.86 -10.12 -8.16
C GLN A 142 -17.71 -11.63 -8.35
N ILE A 143 -16.49 -12.08 -8.67
CA ILE A 143 -16.19 -13.47 -9.01
C ILE A 143 -16.06 -14.33 -7.74
N ASP A 144 -15.42 -13.81 -6.69
CA ASP A 144 -15.16 -14.54 -5.46
C ASP A 144 -16.14 -14.19 -4.34
N GLN A 145 -17.14 -15.05 -4.18
CA GLN A 145 -18.25 -14.88 -3.24
C GLN A 145 -17.91 -15.29 -1.79
N ARG A 146 -16.67 -15.68 -1.50
CA ARG A 146 -16.25 -16.01 -0.14
C ARG A 146 -16.13 -14.74 0.69
N SER A 147 -16.72 -14.76 1.90
CA SER A 147 -16.79 -13.58 2.76
C SER A 147 -15.41 -13.06 3.20
N SER A 148 -14.45 -13.96 3.42
CA SER A 148 -13.05 -13.67 3.76
C SER A 148 -12.36 -12.84 2.67
N VAL A 149 -12.41 -13.30 1.42
CA VAL A 149 -11.86 -12.61 0.25
C VAL A 149 -12.60 -11.30 0.01
N SER A 150 -13.94 -11.33 0.02
CA SER A 150 -14.78 -10.15 -0.13
C SER A 150 -14.43 -9.04 0.87
N LEU A 151 -14.25 -9.39 2.15
CA LEU A 151 -13.86 -8.44 3.19
C LEU A 151 -12.46 -7.86 2.94
N ALA A 152 -11.49 -8.68 2.54
CA ALA A 152 -10.13 -8.24 2.24
C ALA A 152 -10.11 -7.29 1.03
N VAL A 153 -10.87 -7.59 -0.02
CA VAL A 153 -11.03 -6.71 -1.19
C VAL A 153 -11.66 -5.37 -0.80
N LEU A 154 -12.72 -5.36 0.01
CA LEU A 154 -13.36 -4.13 0.44
C LEU A 154 -12.44 -3.25 1.30
N LYS A 155 -11.64 -3.85 2.19
CA LYS A 155 -10.61 -3.13 2.96
C LYS A 155 -9.59 -2.46 2.03
N ALA A 156 -9.11 -3.16 1.00
CA ALA A 156 -8.21 -2.58 0.01
C ALA A 156 -8.86 -1.46 -0.84
N LEU A 157 -10.11 -1.66 -1.28
CA LEU A 157 -10.87 -0.66 -2.03
C LEU A 157 -11.16 0.60 -1.20
N ARG A 158 -11.43 0.45 0.10
CA ARG A 158 -11.60 1.58 1.01
C ARG A 158 -10.33 2.45 1.05
N HIS A 159 -9.17 1.85 1.24
CA HIS A 159 -7.93 2.63 1.21
C HIS A 159 -7.69 3.27 -0.16
N CYS A 160 -8.04 2.60 -1.26
CA CYS A 160 -8.03 3.22 -2.59
C CYS A 160 -8.92 4.49 -2.66
N CYS A 161 -10.11 4.46 -2.07
CA CYS A 161 -11.01 5.63 -1.99
C CYS A 161 -10.39 6.78 -1.18
N GLU A 162 -9.71 6.47 -0.08
CA GLU A 162 -9.03 7.45 0.78
C GLU A 162 -7.86 8.13 0.02
N LEU A 163 -7.27 7.47 -0.98
CA LEU A 163 -6.17 8.02 -1.77
C LEU A 163 -6.59 9.13 -2.74
N HIS A 164 -7.69 9.07 -3.49
CA HIS A 164 -8.02 10.13 -4.46
C HIS A 164 -9.48 10.12 -4.95
N THR A 165 -10.06 11.31 -5.13
CA THR A 165 -11.47 11.47 -5.58
C THR A 165 -11.75 10.88 -6.98
N ALA A 166 -10.76 10.86 -7.86
CA ALA A 166 -10.86 10.17 -9.16
C ALA A 166 -11.12 8.66 -9.01
N ILE A 167 -10.55 8.02 -7.97
CA ILE A 167 -10.80 6.60 -7.68
C ILE A 167 -12.25 6.42 -7.19
N VAL A 168 -12.72 7.31 -6.31
CA VAL A 168 -14.13 7.30 -5.88
C VAL A 168 -15.06 7.44 -7.09
N SER A 169 -14.76 8.37 -7.99
CA SER A 169 -15.55 8.58 -9.21
C SER A 169 -15.54 7.35 -10.11
N LEU A 170 -14.37 6.71 -10.30
CA LEU A 170 -14.23 5.47 -11.04
C LEU A 170 -15.09 4.35 -10.45
N LEU A 171 -15.06 4.19 -9.13
CA LEU A 171 -15.81 3.15 -8.42
C LEU A 171 -17.32 3.40 -8.46
N LEU A 172 -17.77 4.65 -8.30
CA LEU A 172 -19.19 5.02 -8.42
C LEU A 172 -19.74 4.81 -9.84
N CYS A 173 -18.89 4.97 -10.86
CA CYS A 173 -19.25 4.69 -12.25
C CYS A 173 -19.03 3.22 -12.65
N SER A 174 -18.50 2.39 -11.75
CA SER A 174 -18.34 0.94 -11.97
C SER A 174 -19.59 0.16 -11.53
N ASN A 175 -19.54 -1.16 -11.66
CA ASN A 175 -20.59 -2.05 -11.16
C ASN A 175 -20.54 -2.23 -9.62
N LEU A 176 -19.50 -1.73 -8.93
CA LEU A 176 -19.34 -1.92 -7.48
C LEU A 176 -20.59 -1.54 -6.67
N PRO A 177 -21.22 -0.35 -6.85
CA PRO A 177 -22.38 0.04 -6.04
C PRO A 177 -23.56 -0.93 -6.18
N VAL A 178 -23.79 -1.43 -7.39
CA VAL A 178 -24.86 -2.41 -7.67
C VAL A 178 -24.55 -3.74 -6.98
N VAL A 179 -23.30 -4.21 -7.06
CA VAL A 179 -22.88 -5.47 -6.48
C VAL A 179 -22.94 -5.42 -4.95
N LEU A 180 -22.56 -4.30 -4.33
CA LEU A 180 -22.69 -4.11 -2.87
C LEU A 180 -24.15 -4.23 -2.41
N LEU A 181 -25.09 -3.64 -3.16
CA LEU A 181 -26.52 -3.72 -2.83
C LEU A 181 -27.10 -5.12 -3.01
N ILE A 182 -26.60 -5.90 -3.97
CA ILE A 182 -27.06 -7.27 -4.22
C ILE A 182 -26.50 -8.23 -3.16
N ASN A 183 -25.24 -8.07 -2.80
CA ASN A 183 -24.52 -9.02 -1.94
C ASN A 183 -24.73 -8.76 -0.44
N ASN A 184 -25.25 -7.59 -0.05
CA ASN A 184 -25.45 -7.23 1.34
C ASN A 184 -26.93 -7.00 1.66
N SER A 185 -27.36 -7.47 2.83
CA SER A 185 -28.74 -7.33 3.28
C SER A 185 -29.00 -6.01 4.00
N PHE A 186 -27.94 -5.41 4.56
CA PHE A 186 -27.95 -4.19 5.38
C PHE A 186 -29.02 -4.22 6.48
N LYS A 187 -29.21 -5.38 7.10
CA LYS A 187 -30.16 -5.57 8.21
C LYS A 187 -29.41 -5.54 9.55
N ALA A 188 -29.81 -4.66 10.45
CA ALA A 188 -29.18 -4.55 11.76
C ALA A 188 -29.39 -5.83 12.62
N PRO A 189 -28.38 -6.26 13.40
CA PRO A 189 -27.02 -5.69 13.49
C PRO A 189 -26.17 -6.07 12.27
N LEU A 190 -25.42 -5.10 11.75
CA LEU A 190 -24.56 -5.30 10.59
C LEU A 190 -23.36 -6.19 10.93
N ASN A 191 -23.02 -7.12 10.04
CA ASN A 191 -21.79 -7.91 10.16
C ASN A 191 -20.56 -7.14 9.65
N GLU A 192 -19.34 -7.67 9.87
CA GLU A 192 -18.09 -6.98 9.47
C GLU A 192 -18.02 -6.67 7.97
N LEU A 193 -18.54 -7.57 7.13
CA LEU A 193 -18.57 -7.38 5.67
C LEU A 193 -19.53 -6.25 5.27
N GLU A 194 -20.69 -6.18 5.91
CA GLU A 194 -21.67 -5.11 5.69
C GLU A 194 -21.12 -3.76 6.18
N ILE A 195 -20.35 -3.73 7.27
CA ILE A 195 -19.66 -2.51 7.75
C ILE A 195 -18.57 -2.07 6.76
N ALA A 196 -17.80 -3.01 6.21
CA ALA A 196 -16.77 -2.70 5.21
C ALA A 196 -17.34 -2.28 3.85
N SER A 197 -18.62 -2.56 3.60
CA SER A 197 -19.35 -2.18 2.37
C SER A 197 -19.94 -0.77 2.41
N LEU A 198 -19.92 -0.10 3.58
CA LEU A 198 -20.41 1.28 3.78
C LEU A 198 -19.28 2.30 3.58
#